data_AF-A0A2N3TBD4-F1
#
_entry.id   AF-A0A2N3TBD4-F1
#
_cell.length_a   1.000
_cell.length_b   1.000
_cell.length_c   1.000
_cell.angle_alpha   90.00
_cell.angle_beta   90.00
_cell.angle_gamma   90.00
#
_symmetry.space_group_name_H-M   'P 1'
#
loop_
_entity.id
_entity.type
_entity.pdbx_description
1 polymer ?
#
loop_
_entity_poly.entity_id
_entity_poly.type
_entity_poly.pdbx_seq_one_letter_code
_entity_poly.pdbx_strand_id
1 'polypeptide(L)' 'MNMHNQINLEYALIKYFSDKATPEEETFVQQWASQSSDNTSYYHKIQRLWIQRIVL' A
#
# COMPACT_ATOMS: atom_id res chain seq x y z
N MET A 1 9.60 10.64 -8.65
CA MET A 1 8.92 10.54 -7.34
C MET A 1 9.91 10.94 -6.26
N ASN A 2 9.57 11.89 -5.38
CA ASN A 2 10.44 12.29 -4.26
C ASN A 2 10.56 11.13 -3.26
N MET A 3 11.79 10.82 -2.81
CA MET A 3 12.08 9.74 -1.84
C MET A 3 11.21 9.82 -0.57
N HIS A 4 10.88 11.01 -0.11
CA HIS A 4 10.04 11.22 1.07
C HIS A 4 8.60 10.71 0.88
N ASN A 5 8.05 10.85 -0.33
CA ASN A 5 6.70 10.35 -0.65
C ASN A 5 6.69 8.82 -0.77
N GLN A 6 7.81 8.21 -1.17
CA GLN A 6 7.93 6.76 -1.26
C GLN A 6 7.94 6.10 0.12
N ILE A 7 8.69 6.65 1.07
CA ILE A 7 8.74 6.14 2.47
C ILE A 7 7.35 6.22 3.12
N ASN A 8 6.63 7.32 2.93
CA ASN A 8 5.28 7.49 3.47
C ASN A 8 4.29 6.46 2.88
N LEU A 9 4.40 6.17 1.58
CA LEU A 9 3.57 5.17 0.91
C LEU A 9 3.86 3.75 1.42
N GLU A 10 5.13 3.36 1.51
CA GLU A 10 5.51 2.03 1.99
C GLU A 10 5.01 1.78 3.41
N TYR A 11 5.14 2.79 4.29
CA TYR A 11 4.64 2.70 5.66
C TYR A 11 3.10 2.62 5.73
N ALA A 12 2.40 3.42 4.92
CA ALA A 12 0.95 3.37 4.82
C ALA A 12 0.45 2.00 4.31
N LEU A 13 1.11 1.43 3.30
CA LEU A 13 0.80 0.09 2.77
C LEU A 13 1.00 -1.00 3.83
N ILE A 14 2.10 -0.96 4.59
CA ILE A 14 2.36 -1.92 5.67
C ILE A 14 1.24 -1.84 6.72
N LYS A 15 0.88 -0.64 7.17
CA LYS A 15 -0.20 -0.45 8.13
C LYS A 15 -1.53 -0.96 7.59
N TYR A 16 -1.85 -0.60 6.35
CA TYR A 16 -3.08 -0.99 5.66
C TYR A 16 -3.22 -2.51 5.60
N PHE A 17 -2.19 -3.22 5.14
CA PHE A 17 -2.24 -4.68 5.08
C PHE A 17 -2.18 -5.39 6.43
N SER A 18 -1.81 -4.68 7.50
CA SER A 18 -1.79 -5.20 8.87
C SER A 18 -3.04 -4.87 9.69
N ASP A 19 -4.07 -4.27 9.07
CA ASP A 19 -5.29 -3.76 9.72
C ASP A 19 -5.00 -2.73 10.85
N LYS A 20 -3.92 -1.95 10.69
CA LYS A 20 -3.47 -0.92 11.65
C LYS A 20 -3.45 0.49 11.05
N ALA A 21 -3.95 0.65 9.83
CA ALA A 21 -4.05 1.96 9.20
C ALA A 21 -5.12 2.82 9.90
N THR A 22 -4.90 4.13 9.95
CA THR A 22 -5.98 5.07 10.28
C THR A 22 -6.91 5.25 9.07
N PRO A 23 -8.14 5.76 9.25
CA PRO A 23 -9.05 6.03 8.12
C PRO A 23 -8.44 6.94 7.05
N GLU A 24 -7.59 7.89 7.45
CA GLU A 24 -6.87 8.77 6.53
C GLU A 24 -5.82 8.00 5.71
N GLU A 25 -5.10 7.08 6.35
CA GLU A 25 -4.10 6.23 5.70
C GLU A 25 -4.78 5.23 4.74
N GLU A 26 -5.93 4.66 5.11
CA GLU A 26 -6.74 3.81 4.22
C GLU A 26 -7.19 4.57 2.98
N THR A 27 -7.75 5.77 3.19
CA THR A 27 -8.18 6.64 2.09
C THR A 27 -7.00 7.00 1.19
N PHE A 28 -5.86 7.33 1.76
CA PHE A 28 -4.64 7.64 1.01
C PHE A 28 -4.18 6.45 0.15
N VAL A 29 -4.14 5.24 0.71
CA VAL A 29 -3.73 4.03 -0.04
C VAL A 29 -4.70 3.74 -1.17
N GLN A 30 -6.02 3.83 -0.94
CA GLN A 30 -7.05 3.59 -1.96
C GLN A 30 -7.01 4.62 -3.09
N GLN A 31 -6.85 5.90 -2.75
CA GLN A 31 -6.67 6.98 -3.72
C GLN A 31 -5.39 6.78 -4.52
N TRP A 32 -4.26 6.51 -3.85
CA TRP A 32 -3.00 6.28 -4.53
C TRP A 32 -3.08 5.06 -5.47
N ALA A 33 -3.68 3.95 -5.04
CA ALA A 33 -3.81 2.74 -5.84
C ALA A 33 -4.69 2.94 -7.09
N SER A 34 -5.67 3.85 -7.04
CA SER A 34 -6.59 4.15 -8.14
C SER A 34 -6.10 5.27 -9.09
N GLN A 35 -5.02 5.98 -8.76
CA GLN A 35 -4.50 7.09 -9.56
C GLN A 35 -3.90 6.65 -10.91
N SER A 36 -3.39 5.43 -11.03
CA SER A 36 -2.81 4.92 -12.28
C SER A 36 -2.83 3.39 -12.34
N SER A 37 -2.80 2.85 -13.56
CA SER A 37 -2.67 1.40 -13.79
C SER A 37 -1.38 0.83 -13.19
N ASP A 38 -0.32 1.63 -13.15
CA ASP A 38 0.97 1.24 -12.58
C ASP A 38 0.89 1.11 -11.06
N ASN A 39 0.23 2.07 -10.40
CA ASN A 39 -0.02 2.02 -8.96
C ASN A 39 -0.93 0.85 -8.60
N THR A 40 -1.99 0.60 -9.39
CA THR A 40 -2.88 -0.55 -9.20
C THR A 40 -2.10 -1.87 -9.31
N SER A 41 -1.25 -1.99 -10.34
CA SER A 41 -0.43 -3.18 -10.56
C SER A 41 0.59 -3.40 -9.43
N TYR A 42 1.23 -2.31 -8.98
CA TYR A 42 2.15 -2.35 -7.83
C TYR A 42 1.42 -2.75 -6.54
N TYR A 43 0.28 -2.14 -6.26
CA TYR A 43 -0.57 -2.46 -5.11
C TYR A 43 -0.89 -3.96 -5.06
N HIS A 44 -1.38 -4.53 -6.16
CA HIS A 44 -1.70 -5.96 -6.23
C HIS A 44 -0.46 -6.86 -6.06
N LYS A 45 0.70 -6.44 -6.59
CA LYS A 45 1.96 -7.17 -6.39
C LYS A 45 2.32 -7.23 -4.90
N ILE A 46 2.29 -6.09 -4.21
CA ILE A 46 2.63 -6.02 -2.78
C ILE A 46 1.59 -6.76 -1.94
N GLN A 47 0.30 -6.62 -2.25
CA GLN A 47 -0.78 -7.37 -1.58
C GLN A 47 -0.56 -8.88 -1.67
N ARG A 48 -0.19 -9.40 -2.86
CA ARG A 48 0.12 -10.82 -3.04
C ARG A 48 1.30 -11.27 -2.17
N LEU A 49 2.39 -10.50 -2.17
CA LEU A 49 3.57 -10.80 -1.35
C LEU A 49 3.24 -10.77 0.15
N TRP A 50 2.39 -9.84 0.59
CA TRP A 50 1.95 -9.74 1.97
C TRP A 50 1.14 -10.96 2.41
N ILE A 51 0.15 -11.37 1.60
CA ILE A 51 -0.65 -12.57 1.87
C ILE A 51 0.24 -13.81 1.90
N GLN A 52 1.19 -13.95 0.98
CA GLN A 52 2.14 -15.07 0.96
C GLN A 52 2.98 -15.15 2.24
N ARG A 53 3.36 -14.01 2.84
CA ARG A 53 4.09 -13.97 4.11
C ARG A 53 3.25 -14.48 5.29
N ILE A 54 1.93 -14.30 5.27
CA ILE A 54 1.03 -14.76 6.34
C ILE A 54 0.80 -16.28 6.26
N VAL A 55 0.97 -16.89 5.07
CA VAL A 55 0.67 -18.30 4.81
C VAL A 55 1.88 -19.23 5.03
N LEU A 56 3.07 -18.70 5.31
CA LEU A 56 4.29 -19.45 5.66
C LEU A 56 4.57 -19.40 7.16
#